data_AF-A0A955Y1G0-F1
#
_entry.id   AF-A0A955Y1G0-F1
#
_cell.length_a   1.000
_cell.length_b   1.000
_cell.length_c   1.000
_cell.angle_alpha   90.00
_cell.angle_beta   90.00
_cell.angle_gamma   90.00
#
_symmetry.space_group_name_H-M   'P 1'
#
loop_
_entity.id
_entity.type
_entity.pdbx_description
1 polymer ?
#
loop_
_entity_poly.entity_id
_entity_poly.type
_entity_poly.pdbx_seq_one_letter_code
_entity_poly.pdbx_strand_id
1 'polypeptide(L)'
;MRLFSLALLLLSPMAWAQDPPERVTLTLSEFLKLYEATKNRPDKPEKAPREFALSAAAYDGRVVFDGDEPIAATFNAKFTVEVLKPGWARVPLLDASVAVQSAKIGGADAPLVLENGAYTLVTDRQGRFDVDVVLATSVTTQRGSSGFSFPLQPSGATTVKLEVAAEDALDFTVANAKLKKDSTRAGVRVVEATLPATGSLAVSWQRSLKPEAQEGPDAAAIEPRVYSEVHTLVGIGDGLLTATAIVNQTILFAGVDTMKVRIPGGMKVLDVRGNGVRDWKLDDSGVLEALLNYEAKGTYALTIDMERVLDGTGVQAPIVEPLGVERSKGWLGVQARGALEIRGQDAKGAAAVDVRTLPASILGVTDTPVLLGYKYLGQDAVIPLVVQEHEEVDVLVTLLDQAEATTMFTIDGRRLTSVRYQVRNNRRQFLRLKLPEGAELWSANVAGRAVQPAQSEGRLLVPLVRSQASGGALAAFDVEVVYVENGAGPDAGGKGTFRGTLPTADAPTTYVAWTVYVPEDAKVKEKSFDGSLRYAEYLSRPVRAETALQLDYQNAPVRQSAGVQASGGGLGEGAAPVQVTLPLDGQPWSFEKLLALDEPLWVEFTYKGLKD
;
A
#
# COMPACT_ATOMS: atom_id res chain seq x y z
N MET A 1 1.91 69.67 -36.64
CA MET A 1 3.12 68.99 -37.16
C MET A 1 4.15 68.96 -36.04
N ARG A 2 4.67 67.77 -35.70
CA ARG A 2 5.62 67.45 -34.60
C ARG A 2 4.98 67.43 -33.20
N LEU A 3 4.47 66.27 -32.76
CA LEU A 3 5.18 65.22 -31.99
C LEU A 3 5.73 65.74 -30.66
N PHE A 4 5.02 65.50 -29.56
CA PHE A 4 5.55 64.77 -28.41
C PHE A 4 4.38 64.27 -27.56
N SER A 5 4.33 62.94 -27.41
CA SER A 5 3.21 62.20 -26.88
C SER A 5 3.06 62.35 -25.36
N LEU A 6 1.80 62.42 -24.99
CA LEU A 6 1.20 62.40 -23.67
C LEU A 6 1.78 61.27 -22.78
N ALA A 7 2.49 61.62 -21.71
CA ALA A 7 2.84 60.69 -20.65
C ALA A 7 1.71 60.70 -19.61
N LEU A 8 0.95 59.61 -19.55
CA LEU A 8 -0.08 59.37 -18.55
C LEU A 8 0.63 59.02 -17.22
N LEU A 9 0.64 59.97 -16.27
CA LEU A 9 1.03 59.72 -14.88
C LEU A 9 -0.06 58.89 -14.20
N LEU A 10 0.18 57.59 -14.04
CA LEU A 10 -0.62 56.75 -13.15
C LEU A 10 -0.17 57.01 -11.71
N LEU A 11 -1.06 57.61 -10.93
CA LEU A 11 -1.01 57.61 -9.46
C LEU A 11 -1.09 56.16 -8.96
N SER A 12 -0.02 55.66 -8.37
CA SER A 12 -0.06 54.45 -7.53
C SER A 12 -0.09 54.85 -6.05
N PRO A 13 -0.90 54.17 -5.22
CA PRO A 13 -1.13 54.56 -3.83
C PRO A 13 0.12 54.38 -2.98
N MET A 14 0.31 55.31 -2.04
CA MET A 14 1.31 55.27 -0.97
C MET A 14 1.17 53.94 -0.20
N ALA A 15 2.11 53.02 -0.40
CA ALA A 15 2.20 51.81 0.43
C ALA A 15 2.78 52.21 1.78
N TRP A 16 2.03 51.92 2.83
CA TRP A 16 2.39 52.21 4.22
C TRP A 16 3.62 51.37 4.59
N ALA A 17 4.66 52.02 5.10
CA ALA A 17 5.75 51.31 5.74
C ALA A 17 5.17 50.53 6.94
N GLN A 18 5.41 49.22 7.00
CA GLN A 18 5.06 48.43 8.17
C GLN A 18 5.90 48.92 9.36
N ASP A 19 5.22 49.33 10.43
CA ASP A 19 5.87 49.66 11.71
C ASP A 19 6.69 48.46 12.22
N PRO A 20 7.83 48.70 12.88
CA PRO A 20 8.65 47.63 13.44
C PRO A 20 7.83 46.77 14.42
N PRO A 21 8.08 45.45 14.51
CA PRO A 21 7.30 44.57 15.36
C PRO A 21 7.35 45.06 16.82
N GLU A 22 6.17 45.35 17.38
CA GLU A 22 6.02 45.81 18.75
C GLU A 22 6.72 44.84 19.72
N ARG A 23 7.69 45.36 20.47
CA ARG A 23 8.33 44.61 21.56
C ARG A 23 7.38 44.60 22.75
N VAL A 24 6.77 43.46 23.02
CA VAL A 24 6.04 43.24 24.26
C VAL A 24 7.02 42.87 25.36
N THR A 25 7.37 43.82 26.23
CA THR A 25 8.08 43.55 27.48
C THR A 25 7.10 43.16 28.57
N LEU A 26 7.03 41.87 28.88
CA LEU A 26 6.27 41.36 30.02
C LEU A 26 7.06 41.53 31.31
N THR A 27 6.40 41.99 32.36
CA THR A 27 6.97 41.97 33.71
C THR A 27 7.07 40.52 34.21
N LEU A 28 8.03 40.25 35.10
CA LEU A 28 8.19 38.91 35.70
C LEU A 28 6.88 38.40 36.33
N SER A 29 6.06 39.31 36.86
CA SER A 29 4.73 39.04 37.41
C SER A 29 3.74 38.55 36.36
N GLU A 30 3.74 39.13 35.16
CA GLU A 30 2.87 38.73 34.05
C GLU A 30 3.35 37.43 33.42
N PHE A 31 4.66 37.24 33.31
CA PHE A 31 5.25 35.97 32.89
C PHE A 31 4.86 34.84 33.84
N LEU A 32 4.96 35.05 35.16
CA LEU A 32 4.55 34.05 36.16
C LEU A 32 3.04 33.78 36.13
N LYS A 33 2.21 34.80 35.90
CA LYS A 33 0.75 34.62 35.70
C LYS A 33 0.43 33.76 34.47
N LEU A 34 1.13 33.97 33.36
CA LEU A 34 0.98 33.18 32.14
C LEU A 34 1.54 31.75 32.30
N TYR A 35 2.63 31.60 33.05
CA TYR A 35 3.25 30.31 33.37
C TYR A 35 2.41 29.47 34.35
N GLU A 36 1.75 30.09 35.33
CA GLU A 36 0.79 29.39 36.20
C GLU A 36 -0.52 29.05 35.47
N ALA A 37 -0.97 29.93 34.55
CA ALA A 37 -2.12 29.66 33.69
C ALA A 37 -1.89 28.48 32.72
N THR A 38 -0.65 28.16 32.37
CA THR A 38 -0.30 26.97 31.58
C THR A 38 -0.11 25.71 32.43
N LYS A 39 0.28 25.83 33.71
CA LYS A 39 0.33 24.71 34.67
C LYS A 39 -1.05 24.14 35.02
N ASN A 40 -2.09 24.97 35.00
CA ASN A 40 -3.48 24.59 35.32
C ASN A 40 -4.37 24.52 34.08
N ARG A 41 -3.85 24.14 32.90
CA ARG A 41 -4.74 23.74 31.81
C ARG A 41 -5.36 22.38 32.19
N PRO A 42 -6.68 22.28 32.46
CA PRO A 42 -7.30 20.97 32.40
C PRO A 42 -7.03 20.41 31.01
N ASP A 43 -6.61 19.14 30.94
CA ASP A 43 -6.42 18.45 29.67
C ASP A 43 -7.60 18.79 28.77
N LYS A 44 -7.31 19.45 27.63
CA LYS A 44 -8.36 19.65 26.63
C LYS A 44 -8.87 18.25 26.32
N PRO A 45 -10.18 17.96 26.49
CA PRO A 45 -10.70 16.63 26.24
C PRO A 45 -10.25 16.24 24.84
N GLU A 46 -9.54 15.10 24.78
CA GLU A 46 -8.95 14.61 23.56
C GLU A 46 -10.04 14.55 22.49
N LYS A 47 -9.86 15.30 21.39
CA LYS A 47 -10.87 15.36 20.35
C LYS A 47 -10.98 13.96 19.76
N ALA A 48 -12.19 13.40 19.74
CA ALA A 48 -12.42 12.07 19.20
C ALA A 48 -11.77 11.95 17.80
N PRO A 49 -10.97 10.89 17.55
CA PRO A 49 -10.22 10.74 16.31
C PRO A 49 -11.15 10.58 15.09
N ARG A 50 -12.41 10.18 15.34
CA ARG A 50 -13.47 10.03 14.34
C ARG A 50 -14.65 10.94 14.65
N GLU A 51 -15.38 11.31 13.60
CA GLU A 51 -16.57 12.16 13.71
C GLU A 51 -17.81 11.37 14.15
N PHE A 52 -17.96 10.14 13.67
CA PHE A 52 -19.04 9.24 14.03
C PHE A 52 -18.56 7.77 14.04
N ALA A 53 -19.41 6.88 14.58
CA ALA A 53 -19.30 5.44 14.44
C ALA A 53 -20.70 4.82 14.21
N LEU A 54 -20.75 3.74 13.43
CA LEU A 54 -21.90 2.85 13.36
C LEU A 54 -21.64 1.67 14.29
N SER A 55 -22.22 1.68 15.48
CA SER A 55 -21.96 0.65 16.49
C SER A 55 -22.65 -0.68 16.14
N ALA A 56 -23.82 -0.63 15.50
CA ALA A 56 -24.55 -1.81 15.07
C ALA A 56 -25.51 -1.51 13.90
N ALA A 57 -25.79 -2.53 13.10
CA ALA A 57 -26.81 -2.53 12.06
C ALA A 57 -27.64 -3.82 12.13
N ALA A 58 -28.96 -3.70 12.25
CA ALA A 58 -29.87 -4.83 12.27
C ALA A 58 -30.87 -4.71 11.11
N TYR A 59 -31.03 -5.77 10.33
CA TYR A 59 -31.94 -5.82 9.19
C TYR A 59 -33.03 -6.87 9.46
N ASP A 60 -34.29 -6.46 9.63
CA ASP A 60 -35.43 -7.39 9.70
C ASP A 60 -36.24 -7.26 8.42
N GLY A 61 -36.16 -8.29 7.57
CA GLY A 61 -36.71 -8.25 6.23
C GLY A 61 -37.62 -9.40 5.89
N ARG A 62 -38.38 -9.17 4.82
CA ARG A 62 -39.27 -10.15 4.21
C ARG A 62 -39.19 -10.08 2.69
N VAL A 63 -39.28 -11.22 2.03
CA VAL A 63 -39.40 -11.32 0.57
C VAL A 63 -40.84 -11.04 0.16
N VAL A 64 -40.99 -10.24 -0.89
CA VAL A 64 -42.26 -9.87 -1.53
C VAL A 64 -42.37 -10.65 -2.82
N PHE A 65 -43.56 -11.23 -3.04
CA PHE A 65 -43.88 -12.05 -4.19
C PHE A 65 -44.96 -11.38 -5.06
N ASP A 66 -44.88 -11.60 -6.36
CA ASP A 66 -45.96 -11.37 -7.33
C ASP A 66 -46.38 -12.73 -7.89
N GLY A 67 -47.55 -13.22 -7.47
CA GLY A 67 -47.88 -14.63 -7.61
C GLY A 67 -46.87 -15.51 -6.87
N ASP A 68 -46.23 -16.43 -7.61
CA ASP A 68 -45.19 -17.33 -7.08
C ASP A 68 -43.75 -16.79 -7.29
N GLU A 69 -43.58 -15.65 -7.97
CA GLU A 69 -42.27 -15.10 -8.29
C GLU A 69 -41.80 -14.10 -7.22
N PRO A 70 -40.63 -14.31 -6.59
CA PRO A 70 -40.07 -13.34 -5.65
C PRO A 70 -39.50 -12.14 -6.42
N ILE A 71 -40.04 -10.95 -6.18
CA ILE A 71 -39.69 -9.72 -6.92
C ILE A 71 -38.81 -8.76 -6.14
N ALA A 72 -38.93 -8.74 -4.81
CA ALA A 72 -38.19 -7.80 -3.97
C ALA A 72 -37.99 -8.35 -2.54
N ALA A 73 -37.00 -7.81 -1.83
CA ALA A 73 -36.86 -7.99 -0.39
C ALA A 73 -36.96 -6.63 0.29
N THR A 74 -37.88 -6.52 1.25
CA THR A 74 -38.12 -5.30 2.03
C THR A 74 -37.56 -5.47 3.43
N PHE A 75 -36.92 -4.44 3.99
CA PHE A 75 -36.30 -4.47 5.30
C PHE A 75 -36.69 -3.27 6.15
N ASN A 76 -36.92 -3.53 7.44
CA ASN A 76 -36.82 -2.55 8.51
C ASN A 76 -35.40 -2.64 9.07
N ALA A 77 -34.53 -1.73 8.66
CA ALA A 77 -33.17 -1.62 9.13
C ALA A 77 -33.10 -0.68 10.34
N LYS A 78 -32.35 -1.07 11.36
CA LYS A 78 -32.07 -0.26 12.54
C LYS A 78 -30.57 -0.05 12.69
N PHE A 79 -30.13 1.20 12.57
CA PHE A 79 -28.74 1.59 12.72
C PHE A 79 -28.53 2.27 14.07
N THR A 80 -27.58 1.79 14.86
CA THR A 80 -27.12 2.50 16.06
C THR A 80 -25.94 3.38 15.67
N VAL A 81 -26.20 4.69 15.66
CA VAL A 81 -25.24 5.74 15.30
C VAL A 81 -24.70 6.37 16.58
N GLU A 82 -23.40 6.66 16.60
CA GLU A 82 -22.76 7.43 17.66
C GLU A 82 -22.00 8.60 17.05
N VAL A 83 -22.47 9.83 17.30
CA VAL A 83 -21.80 11.07 16.85
C VAL A 83 -20.86 11.54 17.95
N LEU A 84 -19.56 11.52 17.66
CA LEU A 84 -18.48 11.68 18.64
C LEU A 84 -18.01 13.13 18.75
N LYS A 85 -18.16 13.93 17.68
CA LYS A 85 -17.78 15.35 17.65
C LYS A 85 -19.03 16.26 17.79
N PRO A 86 -18.91 17.43 18.43
CA PRO A 86 -19.99 18.41 18.45
C PRO A 86 -20.15 19.06 17.07
N GLY A 87 -21.39 19.41 16.71
CA GLY A 87 -21.75 20.04 15.44
C GLY A 87 -22.55 19.10 14.52
N TRP A 88 -22.63 19.47 13.24
CA TRP A 88 -23.27 18.64 12.22
C TRP A 88 -22.38 17.47 11.83
N ALA A 89 -22.98 16.29 11.71
CA ALA A 89 -22.34 15.06 11.29
C ALA A 89 -23.00 14.49 10.03
N ARG A 90 -22.20 13.83 9.20
CA ARG A 90 -22.63 13.11 7.98
C ARG A 90 -22.35 11.62 8.15
N VAL A 91 -23.38 10.80 8.23
CA VAL A 91 -23.26 9.36 8.54
C VAL A 91 -23.82 8.53 7.38
N PRO A 92 -22.99 7.86 6.57
CA PRO A 92 -23.47 6.97 5.51
C PRO A 92 -24.14 5.74 6.13
N LEU A 93 -25.39 5.46 5.77
CA LEU A 93 -26.18 4.37 6.35
C LEU A 93 -26.38 3.20 5.39
N LEU A 94 -26.59 3.49 4.10
CA LEU A 94 -26.93 2.50 3.07
C LEU A 94 -26.30 2.86 1.74
N ASP A 95 -25.96 1.85 0.94
CA ASP A 95 -25.54 2.04 -0.46
C ASP A 95 -26.72 2.50 -1.34
N ALA A 96 -26.44 3.24 -2.41
CA ALA A 96 -27.44 3.70 -3.38
C ALA A 96 -28.06 2.56 -4.19
N SER A 97 -27.54 1.33 -4.10
CA SER A 97 -28.09 0.14 -4.76
C SER A 97 -29.42 -0.35 -4.17
N VAL A 98 -29.84 0.17 -3.01
CA VAL A 98 -31.15 -0.14 -2.41
C VAL A 98 -32.10 1.04 -2.54
N ALA A 99 -33.40 0.78 -2.63
CA ALA A 99 -34.42 1.83 -2.60
C ALA A 99 -34.81 2.13 -1.16
N VAL A 100 -34.56 3.36 -0.69
CA VAL A 100 -35.02 3.80 0.65
C VAL A 100 -36.45 4.34 0.55
N GLN A 101 -37.36 3.78 1.33
CA GLN A 101 -38.76 4.21 1.41
C GLN A 101 -38.97 5.27 2.50
N SER A 102 -38.35 5.11 3.66
CA SER A 102 -38.41 6.09 4.75
C SER A 102 -37.22 5.94 5.69
N ALA A 103 -36.86 7.02 6.38
CA ALA A 103 -35.87 7.01 7.45
C ALA A 103 -36.36 7.88 8.59
N LYS A 104 -36.18 7.41 9.83
CA LYS A 104 -36.72 8.05 11.03
C LYS A 104 -35.72 8.01 12.18
N ILE A 105 -35.74 9.07 12.99
CA ILE A 105 -35.02 9.15 14.26
C ILE A 105 -36.05 9.44 15.36
N GLY A 106 -36.28 8.49 16.26
CA GLY A 106 -37.28 8.64 17.31
C GLY A 106 -38.71 8.87 16.77
N GLY A 107 -39.02 8.28 15.61
CA GLY A 107 -40.33 8.38 14.96
C GLY A 107 -40.56 9.58 14.05
N ALA A 108 -39.70 10.61 14.11
CA ALA A 108 -39.72 11.75 13.19
C ALA A 108 -38.85 11.50 11.96
N ASP A 109 -39.16 12.12 10.83
CA ASP A 109 -38.42 11.94 9.58
C ASP A 109 -36.95 12.36 9.73
N ALA A 110 -36.06 11.49 9.25
CA ALA A 110 -34.63 11.70 9.28
C ALA A 110 -34.14 12.26 7.94
N PRO A 111 -33.39 13.36 7.93
CA PRO A 111 -32.87 13.95 6.69
C PRO A 111 -31.77 13.06 6.09
N LEU A 112 -32.08 12.44 4.95
CA LEU A 112 -31.12 11.69 4.14
C LEU A 112 -30.75 12.47 2.88
N VAL A 113 -29.47 12.46 2.54
CA VAL A 113 -28.94 12.95 1.26
C VAL A 113 -28.19 11.83 0.55
N LEU A 114 -28.26 11.80 -0.77
CA LEU A 114 -27.46 10.88 -1.58
C LEU A 114 -26.12 11.55 -1.89
N GLU A 115 -25.02 11.07 -1.30
CA GLU A 115 -23.67 11.53 -1.64
C GLU A 115 -22.70 10.36 -1.71
N ASN A 116 -21.70 10.44 -2.58
CA ASN A 116 -20.65 9.43 -2.72
C ASN A 116 -21.18 7.99 -2.89
N GLY A 117 -22.35 7.84 -3.53
CA GLY A 117 -22.99 6.53 -3.75
C GLY A 117 -23.69 5.94 -2.53
N ALA A 118 -23.93 6.70 -1.47
CA ALA A 118 -24.61 6.24 -0.25
C ALA A 118 -25.71 7.20 0.23
N TYR A 119 -26.79 6.65 0.77
CA TYR A 119 -27.76 7.38 1.57
C TYR A 119 -27.12 7.76 2.91
N THR A 120 -26.90 9.06 3.07
CA THR A 120 -26.15 9.65 4.18
C THR A 120 -27.08 10.47 5.05
N LEU A 121 -27.11 10.16 6.34
CA LEU A 121 -27.81 10.94 7.35
C LEU A 121 -27.05 12.23 7.64
N VAL A 122 -27.77 13.36 7.67
CA VAL A 122 -27.21 14.66 8.06
C VAL A 122 -27.85 15.12 9.36
N THR A 123 -27.11 15.14 10.47
CA THR A 123 -27.71 15.41 11.79
C THR A 123 -26.80 16.25 12.68
N ASP A 124 -27.40 17.09 13.50
CA ASP A 124 -26.75 17.86 14.57
C ASP A 124 -26.84 17.16 15.94
N ARG A 125 -27.45 15.97 15.99
CA ARG A 125 -27.60 15.18 17.22
C ARG A 125 -26.26 14.57 17.60
N GLN A 126 -25.75 14.96 18.78
CA GLN A 126 -24.55 14.39 19.37
C GLN A 126 -24.87 13.14 20.23
N GLY A 127 -23.92 12.21 20.33
CA GLY A 127 -24.04 11.01 21.15
C GLY A 127 -24.70 9.84 20.42
N ARG A 128 -25.12 8.83 21.20
CA ARG A 128 -25.69 7.57 20.68
C ARG A 128 -27.19 7.69 20.44
N PHE A 129 -27.66 7.33 19.25
CA PHE A 129 -29.08 7.25 18.90
C PHE A 129 -29.32 6.21 17.79
N ASP A 130 -30.58 5.80 17.64
CA ASP A 130 -30.98 4.85 16.60
C ASP A 130 -31.65 5.56 15.41
N VAL A 131 -31.40 5.03 14.22
CA VAL A 131 -32.03 5.43 12.96
C VAL A 131 -32.76 4.22 12.38
N ASP A 132 -34.07 4.33 12.24
CA ASP A 132 -34.92 3.30 11.66
C ASP A 132 -35.14 3.63 10.17
N VAL A 133 -34.76 2.72 9.27
CA VAL A 133 -34.83 2.91 7.81
C VAL A 133 -35.61 1.77 7.18
N VAL A 134 -36.66 2.10 6.43
CA VAL A 134 -37.38 1.14 5.60
C VAL A 134 -36.79 1.17 4.20
N LEU A 135 -36.34 0.03 3.70
CA LEU A 135 -35.69 -0.09 2.39
C LEU A 135 -36.16 -1.33 1.63
N ALA A 136 -35.94 -1.34 0.31
CA ALA A 136 -36.21 -2.46 -0.57
C ALA A 136 -35.04 -2.70 -1.54
N THR A 137 -34.83 -3.96 -1.92
CA THR A 137 -33.88 -4.36 -2.97
C THR A 137 -34.56 -5.36 -3.90
N SER A 138 -34.18 -5.38 -5.17
CA SER A 138 -34.75 -6.30 -6.16
C SER A 138 -34.25 -7.72 -5.93
N VAL A 139 -35.15 -8.69 -5.99
CA VAL A 139 -34.79 -10.11 -6.03
C VAL A 139 -34.69 -10.53 -7.49
N THR A 140 -33.62 -11.24 -7.83
CA THR A 140 -33.41 -11.77 -9.18
C THR A 140 -33.45 -13.28 -9.15
N THR A 141 -34.17 -13.88 -10.09
CA THR A 141 -34.24 -15.34 -10.26
C THR A 141 -33.46 -15.74 -11.51
N GLN A 142 -32.45 -16.60 -11.37
CA GLN A 142 -31.69 -17.16 -12.48
C GLN A 142 -31.51 -18.66 -12.28
N ARG A 143 -31.85 -19.44 -13.32
CA ARG A 143 -31.68 -20.92 -13.34
C ARG A 143 -32.26 -21.63 -12.10
N GLY A 144 -33.40 -21.17 -11.59
CA GLY A 144 -34.07 -21.77 -10.43
C GLY A 144 -33.53 -21.36 -9.06
N SER A 145 -32.56 -20.45 -9.00
CA SER A 145 -32.13 -19.80 -7.75
C SER A 145 -32.55 -18.33 -7.75
N SER A 146 -33.15 -17.91 -6.65
CA SER A 146 -33.54 -16.52 -6.37
C SER A 146 -32.62 -15.92 -5.32
N GLY A 147 -32.32 -14.64 -5.43
CA GLY A 147 -31.52 -13.96 -4.41
C GLY A 147 -31.38 -12.47 -4.63
N PHE A 148 -30.73 -11.81 -3.68
CA PHE A 148 -30.38 -10.40 -3.73
C PHE A 148 -29.00 -10.17 -3.08
N SER A 149 -28.37 -9.06 -3.41
CA SER A 149 -27.12 -8.63 -2.76
C SER A 149 -27.01 -7.11 -2.77
N PHE A 150 -26.59 -6.53 -1.64
CA PHE A 150 -26.20 -5.12 -1.58
C PHE A 150 -25.04 -4.88 -0.59
N PRO A 151 -24.22 -3.84 -0.82
CA PRO A 151 -23.11 -3.50 0.06
C PRO A 151 -23.57 -3.05 1.46
N LEU A 152 -22.83 -3.46 2.49
CA LEU A 152 -23.04 -3.04 3.88
C LEU A 152 -22.13 -1.88 4.24
N GLN A 153 -22.65 -0.93 5.02
CA GLN A 153 -21.82 0.11 5.63
C GLN A 153 -21.02 -0.48 6.81
N PRO A 154 -19.73 -0.11 6.96
CA PRO A 154 -18.90 -0.58 8.06
C PRO A 154 -19.55 -0.35 9.43
N SER A 155 -19.86 -1.42 10.17
CA SER A 155 -20.48 -1.33 11.50
C SER A 155 -19.89 -2.33 12.50
N GLY A 156 -19.98 -2.03 13.79
CA GLY A 156 -19.42 -2.87 14.85
C GLY A 156 -20.08 -4.25 14.98
N ALA A 157 -21.36 -4.36 14.66
CA ALA A 157 -22.10 -5.62 14.68
C ALA A 157 -23.25 -5.59 13.67
N THR A 158 -23.30 -6.56 12.76
CA THR A 158 -24.35 -6.65 11.73
C THR A 158 -25.18 -7.92 11.90
N THR A 159 -26.51 -7.80 11.98
CA THR A 159 -27.43 -8.94 12.02
C THR A 159 -28.50 -8.84 10.95
N VAL A 160 -28.89 -9.98 10.39
CA VAL A 160 -30.03 -10.09 9.46
C VAL A 160 -31.02 -11.11 9.99
N LYS A 161 -32.30 -10.80 9.87
CA LYS A 161 -33.44 -11.71 9.93
C LYS A 161 -34.18 -11.57 8.61
N LEU A 162 -34.39 -12.67 7.89
CA LEU A 162 -35.11 -12.70 6.63
C LEU A 162 -36.23 -13.73 6.70
N GLU A 163 -37.44 -13.28 6.39
CA GLU A 163 -38.62 -14.12 6.24
C GLU A 163 -38.94 -14.34 4.76
N VAL A 164 -39.07 -15.59 4.35
CA VAL A 164 -39.45 -15.96 2.98
C VAL A 164 -40.63 -16.90 3.05
N ALA A 165 -41.75 -16.45 2.49
CA ALA A 165 -42.91 -17.32 2.28
C ALA A 165 -42.53 -18.36 1.22
N ALA A 166 -42.64 -19.63 1.58
CA ALA A 166 -42.37 -20.74 0.68
C ALA A 166 -43.19 -21.95 1.11
N GLU A 167 -44.04 -22.43 0.20
CA GLU A 167 -44.77 -23.69 0.37
C GLU A 167 -43.84 -24.89 0.21
N ASP A 168 -42.87 -24.78 -0.70
CA ASP A 168 -41.81 -25.76 -0.91
C ASP A 168 -40.70 -25.66 0.14
N ALA A 169 -40.06 -26.79 0.43
CA ALA A 169 -38.77 -26.78 1.10
C ALA A 169 -37.78 -25.99 0.23
N LEU A 170 -37.06 -25.05 0.82
CA LEU A 170 -36.01 -24.27 0.14
C LEU A 170 -34.61 -24.72 0.63
N ASP A 171 -33.55 -24.33 -0.05
CA ASP A 171 -32.17 -24.37 0.47
C ASP A 171 -31.65 -22.92 0.47
N PHE A 172 -31.30 -22.39 1.65
CA PHE A 172 -30.86 -21.00 1.83
C PHE A 172 -29.35 -20.91 2.00
N THR A 173 -28.76 -19.87 1.42
CA THR A 173 -27.38 -19.46 1.65
C THR A 173 -27.35 -17.98 2.02
N VAL A 174 -26.72 -17.66 3.15
CA VAL A 174 -26.35 -16.28 3.50
C VAL A 174 -24.84 -16.19 3.40
N ALA A 175 -24.34 -15.46 2.41
CA ALA A 175 -22.90 -15.40 2.13
C ALA A 175 -22.14 -14.76 3.30
N ASN A 176 -20.97 -15.32 3.62
CA ASN A 176 -20.06 -14.81 4.64
C ASN A 176 -20.69 -14.62 6.04
N ALA A 177 -21.76 -15.34 6.38
CA ALA A 177 -22.48 -15.15 7.63
C ALA A 177 -22.41 -16.37 8.55
N LYS A 178 -22.46 -16.12 9.86
CA LYS A 178 -22.71 -17.16 10.86
C LYS A 178 -24.22 -17.28 11.08
N LEU A 179 -24.81 -18.37 10.62
CA LEU A 179 -26.23 -18.70 10.85
C LEU A 179 -26.49 -18.88 12.35
N LYS A 180 -27.48 -18.15 12.87
CA LYS A 180 -27.98 -18.25 14.24
C LYS A 180 -29.22 -19.14 14.32
N LYS A 181 -30.10 -19.01 13.34
CA LYS A 181 -31.35 -19.75 13.27
C LYS A 181 -31.76 -19.96 11.83
N ASP A 182 -32.27 -21.14 11.55
CA ASP A 182 -32.91 -21.48 10.29
C ASP A 182 -34.09 -22.38 10.63
N SER A 183 -35.31 -21.85 10.47
CA SER A 183 -36.52 -22.56 10.86
C SER A 183 -37.65 -22.27 9.91
N THR A 184 -38.44 -23.30 9.60
CA THR A 184 -39.68 -23.17 8.84
C THR A 184 -40.87 -23.32 9.78
N ARG A 185 -41.79 -22.36 9.76
CA ARG A 185 -43.06 -22.42 10.51
C ARG A 185 -44.20 -21.90 9.64
N ALA A 186 -45.23 -22.72 9.48
CA ALA A 186 -46.47 -22.35 8.77
C ALA A 186 -46.23 -21.75 7.36
N GLY A 187 -45.39 -22.39 6.55
CA GLY A 187 -45.10 -21.94 5.17
C GLY A 187 -44.20 -20.70 5.08
N VAL A 188 -43.62 -20.25 6.20
CA VAL A 188 -42.64 -19.16 6.23
C VAL A 188 -41.33 -19.70 6.78
N ARG A 189 -40.27 -19.55 6.00
CA ARG A 189 -38.91 -19.81 6.48
C ARG A 189 -38.30 -18.54 7.03
N VAL A 190 -37.69 -18.65 8.20
CA VAL A 190 -37.02 -17.55 8.90
C VAL A 190 -35.55 -17.91 9.03
N VAL A 191 -34.70 -17.07 8.44
CA VAL A 191 -33.24 -17.19 8.50
C VAL A 191 -32.70 -16.01 9.32
N GLU A 192 -31.96 -16.32 10.39
CA GLU A 192 -31.26 -15.33 11.20
C GLU A 192 -29.76 -15.57 11.12
N ALA A 193 -28.99 -14.53 10.81
CA ALA A 193 -27.54 -14.63 10.69
C ALA A 193 -26.82 -13.38 11.23
N THR A 194 -25.55 -13.55 11.59
CA THR A 194 -24.64 -12.45 11.93
C THR A 194 -23.59 -12.32 10.84
N LEU A 195 -23.37 -11.10 10.36
CA LEU A 195 -22.45 -10.78 9.28
C LEU A 195 -21.20 -10.07 9.83
N PRO A 196 -20.06 -10.14 9.10
CA PRO A 196 -18.87 -9.34 9.36
C PRO A 196 -19.17 -7.83 9.36
N ALA A 197 -18.24 -7.06 9.94
CA ALA A 197 -18.35 -5.62 10.05
C ALA A 197 -18.44 -4.89 8.70
N THR A 198 -17.94 -5.50 7.62
CA THR A 198 -17.85 -4.95 6.27
C THR A 198 -18.17 -6.02 5.22
N GLY A 199 -18.58 -5.64 4.01
CA GLY A 199 -18.82 -6.56 2.90
C GLY A 199 -20.18 -6.30 2.25
N SER A 200 -20.89 -7.37 1.87
CA SER A 200 -22.25 -7.30 1.35
C SER A 200 -23.19 -8.24 2.12
N LEU A 201 -24.47 -7.86 2.21
CA LEU A 201 -25.52 -8.79 2.57
C LEU A 201 -25.98 -9.46 1.27
N ALA A 202 -25.59 -10.71 1.07
CA ALA A 202 -26.01 -11.52 -0.07
C ALA A 202 -26.75 -12.76 0.42
N VAL A 203 -27.99 -12.92 -0.01
CA VAL A 203 -28.84 -14.06 0.32
C VAL A 203 -29.34 -14.68 -0.97
N SER A 204 -29.20 -16.00 -1.08
CA SER A 204 -29.77 -16.79 -2.17
C SER A 204 -30.53 -17.98 -1.63
N TRP A 205 -31.56 -18.38 -2.36
CA TRP A 205 -32.31 -19.60 -2.11
C TRP A 205 -32.71 -20.27 -3.41
N GLN A 206 -33.01 -21.56 -3.32
CA GLN A 206 -33.54 -22.36 -4.42
C GLN A 206 -34.49 -23.40 -3.86
N ARG A 207 -35.35 -23.97 -4.71
CA ARG A 207 -36.19 -25.10 -4.31
C ARG A 207 -35.29 -26.25 -3.83
N SER A 208 -35.54 -26.73 -2.62
CA SER A 208 -34.85 -27.88 -2.07
C SER A 208 -35.25 -29.10 -2.87
N LEU A 209 -34.25 -29.81 -3.39
CA LEU A 209 -34.43 -31.13 -4.02
C LEU A 209 -34.29 -32.25 -3.00
N LYS A 210 -34.50 -31.98 -1.71
CA LYS A 210 -34.67 -33.06 -0.74
C LYS A 210 -35.88 -33.87 -1.21
N PRO A 211 -35.75 -35.18 -1.44
CA PRO A 211 -36.94 -36.01 -1.56
C PRO A 211 -37.76 -35.71 -0.31
N GLU A 212 -39.05 -35.41 -0.46
CA GLU A 212 -39.98 -35.76 0.61
C GLU A 212 -39.58 -37.17 1.03
N ALA A 213 -39.26 -37.36 2.30
CA ALA A 213 -38.97 -38.67 2.82
C ALA A 213 -40.18 -39.54 2.49
N GLN A 214 -40.08 -40.33 1.41
CA GLN A 214 -40.86 -41.52 1.25
C GLN A 214 -40.35 -42.42 2.37
N GLU A 215 -41.00 -42.31 3.54
CA GLU A 215 -41.04 -43.36 4.54
C GLU A 215 -41.75 -44.57 3.90
N GLY A 216 -41.03 -45.24 3.01
CA GLY A 216 -41.39 -46.51 2.40
C GLY A 216 -40.12 -47.36 2.40
N PRO A 217 -40.21 -48.66 2.68
CA PRO A 217 -39.04 -49.51 2.93
C PRO A 217 -38.12 -49.78 1.71
N ASP A 218 -38.23 -49.01 0.61
CA ASP A 218 -37.51 -49.22 -0.66
C ASP A 218 -37.00 -47.94 -1.36
N ALA A 219 -36.89 -46.79 -0.68
CA ALA A 219 -36.28 -45.60 -1.28
C ALA A 219 -34.74 -45.74 -1.30
N ALA A 220 -34.19 -46.30 -2.38
CA ALA A 220 -32.75 -46.39 -2.58
C ALA A 220 -32.11 -44.99 -2.52
N ALA A 221 -31.17 -44.79 -1.58
CA ALA A 221 -30.39 -43.57 -1.46
C ALA A 221 -29.68 -43.29 -2.79
N ILE A 222 -29.99 -42.17 -3.44
CA ILE A 222 -29.34 -41.78 -4.69
C ILE A 222 -27.92 -41.32 -4.33
N GLU A 223 -26.90 -42.01 -4.82
CA GLU A 223 -25.50 -41.66 -4.56
C GLU A 223 -25.10 -40.37 -5.33
N PRO A 224 -24.27 -39.51 -4.73
CA PRO A 224 -23.77 -38.31 -5.39
C PRO A 224 -22.81 -38.70 -6.52
N ARG A 225 -22.91 -38.03 -7.67
CA ARG A 225 -21.90 -38.13 -8.72
C ARG A 225 -21.06 -36.86 -8.75
N VAL A 226 -19.77 -37.03 -8.51
CA VAL A 226 -18.84 -35.90 -8.39
C VAL A 226 -17.79 -35.98 -9.49
N TYR A 227 -17.62 -34.89 -10.24
CA TYR A 227 -16.52 -34.71 -11.18
C TYR A 227 -15.56 -33.66 -10.63
N SER A 228 -14.25 -33.85 -10.82
CA SER A 228 -13.26 -32.90 -10.30
C SER A 228 -12.26 -32.41 -11.35
N GLU A 229 -11.88 -31.15 -11.23
CA GLU A 229 -10.78 -30.52 -11.92
C GLU A 229 -9.86 -29.81 -10.92
N VAL A 230 -8.62 -30.29 -10.82
CA VAL A 230 -7.63 -29.82 -9.85
C VAL A 230 -6.68 -28.84 -10.51
N HIS A 231 -6.56 -27.63 -9.96
CA HIS A 231 -5.60 -26.63 -10.41
C HIS A 231 -4.52 -26.44 -9.34
N THR A 232 -3.28 -26.79 -9.66
CA THR A 232 -2.16 -26.71 -8.71
C THR A 232 -1.12 -25.69 -9.19
N LEU A 233 -0.77 -24.74 -8.34
CA LEU A 233 0.41 -23.90 -8.52
C LEU A 233 1.51 -24.38 -7.56
N VAL A 234 2.65 -24.78 -8.09
CA VAL A 234 3.83 -25.21 -7.34
C VAL A 234 4.89 -24.13 -7.38
N GLY A 235 5.32 -23.64 -6.22
CA GLY A 235 6.44 -22.71 -6.08
C GLY A 235 7.63 -23.39 -5.42
N ILE A 236 8.79 -23.33 -6.07
CA ILE A 236 10.05 -23.90 -5.57
C ILE A 236 11.06 -22.78 -5.33
N GLY A 237 11.61 -22.69 -4.12
CA GLY A 237 12.59 -21.66 -3.72
C GLY A 237 13.15 -21.93 -2.33
N ASP A 238 14.40 -21.50 -2.07
CA ASP A 238 15.03 -21.52 -0.73
C ASP A 238 14.94 -22.87 0.02
N GLY A 239 15.10 -23.99 -0.71
CA GLY A 239 14.97 -25.34 -0.14
C GLY A 239 13.55 -25.73 0.27
N LEU A 240 12.53 -24.97 -0.14
CA LEU A 240 11.12 -25.20 0.15
C LEU A 240 10.30 -25.37 -1.13
N LEU A 241 9.43 -26.37 -1.12
CA LEU A 241 8.35 -26.51 -2.09
C LEU A 241 7.04 -26.07 -1.44
N THR A 242 6.36 -25.13 -2.07
CA THR A 242 5.01 -24.71 -1.73
C THR A 242 4.06 -25.14 -2.83
N ALA A 243 2.83 -25.52 -2.47
CA ALA A 243 1.78 -25.79 -3.44
C ALA A 243 0.44 -25.28 -2.94
N THR A 244 -0.29 -24.62 -3.84
CA THR A 244 -1.69 -24.26 -3.65
C THR A 244 -2.52 -25.06 -4.64
N ALA A 245 -3.37 -25.95 -4.13
CA ALA A 245 -4.26 -26.78 -4.92
C ALA A 245 -5.71 -26.30 -4.79
N ILE A 246 -6.35 -26.00 -5.91
CA ILE A 246 -7.77 -25.65 -5.98
C ILE A 246 -8.50 -26.84 -6.61
N VAL A 247 -9.24 -27.57 -5.79
CA VAL A 247 -10.07 -28.72 -6.18
C VAL A 247 -11.44 -28.20 -6.56
N ASN A 248 -11.69 -28.04 -7.84
CA ASN A 248 -13.02 -27.68 -8.36
C ASN A 248 -13.83 -28.96 -8.52
N GLN A 249 -15.04 -29.00 -7.97
CA GLN A 249 -15.94 -30.14 -8.04
C GLN A 249 -17.28 -29.72 -8.65
N THR A 250 -17.85 -30.61 -9.46
CA THR A 250 -19.24 -30.54 -9.94
C THR A 250 -19.99 -31.72 -9.35
N ILE A 251 -20.91 -31.44 -8.44
CA ILE A 251 -21.66 -32.41 -7.63
C ILE A 251 -23.09 -32.50 -8.17
N LEU A 252 -23.48 -33.70 -8.62
CA LEU A 252 -24.78 -34.00 -9.23
C LEU A 252 -25.58 -35.03 -8.41
N PHE A 253 -26.90 -35.04 -8.62
CA PHE A 253 -27.89 -35.92 -7.99
C PHE A 253 -28.09 -35.70 -6.49
N ALA A 254 -27.14 -36.11 -5.65
CA ALA A 254 -27.17 -35.91 -4.20
C ALA A 254 -26.08 -34.93 -3.76
N GLY A 255 -26.29 -34.27 -2.62
CA GLY A 255 -25.32 -33.32 -2.08
C GLY A 255 -24.22 -34.03 -1.29
N VAL A 256 -23.09 -33.36 -1.13
CA VAL A 256 -21.93 -33.87 -0.39
C VAL A 256 -21.62 -32.93 0.76
N ASP A 257 -21.61 -33.44 1.99
CA ASP A 257 -21.27 -32.66 3.19
C ASP A 257 -19.81 -32.84 3.63
N THR A 258 -19.08 -33.79 3.03
CA THR A 258 -17.70 -34.11 3.38
C THR A 258 -16.89 -34.31 2.11
N MET A 259 -15.84 -33.50 1.95
CA MET A 259 -14.90 -33.64 0.83
C MET A 259 -13.65 -34.36 1.28
N LYS A 260 -13.25 -35.38 0.52
CA LYS A 260 -12.05 -36.16 0.81
C LYS A 260 -11.01 -35.95 -0.27
N VAL A 261 -9.79 -35.61 0.12
CA VAL A 261 -8.67 -35.36 -0.79
C VAL A 261 -7.43 -36.05 -0.23
N ARG A 262 -6.81 -36.95 -0.98
CA ARG A 262 -5.53 -37.53 -0.62
C ARG A 262 -4.40 -36.53 -0.91
N ILE A 263 -3.62 -36.26 0.12
CA ILE A 263 -2.50 -35.33 0.10
C ILE A 263 -1.22 -36.08 -0.31
N PRO A 264 -0.38 -35.52 -1.20
CA PRO A 264 0.89 -36.13 -1.58
C PRO A 264 1.82 -36.35 -0.38
N GLY A 265 2.57 -37.44 -0.41
CA GLY A 265 3.50 -37.81 0.65
C GLY A 265 4.54 -36.72 0.96
N GLY A 266 4.76 -36.50 2.26
CA GLY A 266 5.71 -35.50 2.77
C GLY A 266 5.22 -34.06 2.74
N MET A 267 4.02 -33.79 2.22
CA MET A 267 3.43 -32.45 2.28
C MET A 267 2.80 -32.20 3.64
N LYS A 268 3.10 -31.04 4.22
CA LYS A 268 2.41 -30.49 5.38
C LYS A 268 1.30 -29.57 4.90
N VAL A 269 0.06 -29.81 5.33
CA VAL A 269 -1.07 -28.93 5.05
C VAL A 269 -1.01 -27.72 5.98
N LEU A 270 -1.09 -26.52 5.40
CA LEU A 270 -1.06 -25.25 6.12
C LEU A 270 -2.46 -24.71 6.38
N ASP A 271 -3.32 -24.74 5.36
CA ASP A 271 -4.67 -24.22 5.42
C ASP A 271 -5.59 -24.92 4.42
N VAL A 272 -6.88 -24.95 4.73
CA VAL A 272 -7.94 -25.52 3.89
C VAL A 272 -9.11 -24.57 3.90
N ARG A 273 -9.42 -24.00 2.73
CA ARG A 273 -10.41 -22.95 2.56
C ARG A 273 -11.49 -23.37 1.56
N GLY A 274 -12.74 -23.03 1.85
CA GLY A 274 -13.88 -23.29 0.98
C GLY A 274 -15.17 -22.73 1.59
N ASN A 275 -16.19 -22.50 0.77
CA ASN A 275 -17.45 -21.94 1.26
C ASN A 275 -18.13 -22.93 2.23
N GLY A 276 -18.31 -22.54 3.49
CA GLY A 276 -18.97 -23.40 4.47
C GLY A 276 -18.12 -24.55 5.01
N VAL A 277 -16.80 -24.54 4.83
CA VAL A 277 -15.91 -25.47 5.56
C VAL A 277 -16.05 -25.20 7.06
N ARG A 278 -16.55 -26.20 7.79
CA ARG A 278 -16.76 -26.16 9.24
C ARG A 278 -15.50 -26.55 9.99
N ASP A 279 -14.87 -27.63 9.55
CA ASP A 279 -13.68 -28.21 10.14
C ASP A 279 -12.94 -29.05 9.09
N TRP A 280 -11.66 -29.32 9.31
CA TRP A 280 -10.90 -30.25 8.48
C TRP A 280 -9.88 -31.03 9.31
N LYS A 281 -9.64 -32.28 8.92
CA LYS A 281 -8.65 -33.14 9.55
C LYS A 281 -7.86 -33.88 8.48
N LEU A 282 -6.56 -34.04 8.72
CA LEU A 282 -5.69 -34.91 7.94
C LEU A 282 -5.45 -36.17 8.77
N ASP A 283 -5.80 -37.33 8.23
CA ASP A 283 -5.57 -38.61 8.92
C ASP A 283 -4.15 -39.17 8.65
N ASP A 284 -3.78 -40.19 9.41
CA ASP A 284 -2.47 -40.85 9.31
C ASP A 284 -2.25 -41.56 7.95
N SER A 285 -3.33 -41.77 7.17
CA SER A 285 -3.26 -42.33 5.82
C SER A 285 -3.00 -41.27 4.75
N GLY A 286 -2.90 -40.00 5.13
CA GLY A 286 -2.70 -38.86 4.23
C GLY A 286 -3.98 -38.39 3.55
N VAL A 287 -5.16 -38.77 4.05
CA VAL A 287 -6.46 -38.30 3.54
C VAL A 287 -6.94 -37.11 4.35
N LEU A 288 -7.10 -35.99 3.66
CA LEU A 288 -7.73 -34.79 4.17
C LEU A 288 -9.26 -34.95 4.07
N GLU A 289 -9.96 -34.88 5.19
CA GLU A 289 -11.42 -34.80 5.26
C GLU A 289 -11.83 -33.37 5.63
N ALA A 290 -12.43 -32.63 4.69
CA ALA A 290 -13.00 -31.31 4.91
C ALA A 290 -14.52 -31.43 5.09
N LEU A 291 -14.99 -31.10 6.30
CA LEU A 291 -16.39 -31.20 6.69
C LEU A 291 -17.10 -29.86 6.46
N LEU A 292 -18.23 -29.90 5.77
CA LEU A 292 -19.02 -28.73 5.42
C LEU A 292 -20.17 -28.54 6.42
N ASN A 293 -20.65 -27.30 6.53
CA ASN A 293 -21.84 -26.97 7.32
C ASN A 293 -23.15 -27.14 6.53
N TYR A 294 -23.09 -27.55 5.26
CA TYR A 294 -24.22 -27.88 4.40
C TYR A 294 -23.85 -28.97 3.38
N GLU A 295 -24.85 -29.62 2.78
CA GLU A 295 -24.66 -30.53 1.65
C GLU A 295 -24.41 -29.74 0.35
N ALA A 296 -23.17 -29.72 -0.12
CA ALA A 296 -22.82 -29.03 -1.36
C ALA A 296 -23.40 -29.73 -2.59
N LYS A 297 -24.05 -28.95 -3.46
CA LYS A 297 -24.56 -29.36 -4.78
C LYS A 297 -24.10 -28.37 -5.85
N GLY A 298 -24.00 -28.82 -7.10
CA GLY A 298 -23.50 -27.98 -8.19
C GLY A 298 -21.99 -27.78 -8.11
N THR A 299 -21.50 -26.58 -8.40
CA THR A 299 -20.06 -26.30 -8.41
C THR A 299 -19.56 -25.88 -7.03
N TYR A 300 -18.45 -26.47 -6.60
CA TYR A 300 -17.77 -26.15 -5.35
C TYR A 300 -16.26 -26.08 -5.58
N ALA A 301 -15.56 -25.17 -4.88
CA ALA A 301 -14.11 -25.08 -4.91
C ALA A 301 -13.53 -25.20 -3.49
N LEU A 302 -12.61 -26.16 -3.31
CA LEU A 302 -11.82 -26.33 -2.10
C LEU A 302 -10.37 -25.94 -2.39
N THR A 303 -9.82 -24.99 -1.64
CA THR A 303 -8.41 -24.58 -1.74
C THR A 303 -7.62 -25.20 -0.60
N ILE A 304 -6.47 -25.79 -0.92
CA ILE A 304 -5.56 -26.43 0.03
C ILE A 304 -4.17 -25.84 -0.17
N ASP A 305 -3.64 -25.20 0.86
CA ASP A 305 -2.26 -24.70 0.89
C ASP A 305 -1.37 -25.70 1.61
N MET A 306 -0.22 -26.02 1.03
CA MET A 306 0.67 -27.03 1.55
C MET A 306 2.14 -26.72 1.24
N GLU A 307 3.03 -27.27 2.05
CA GLU A 307 4.48 -27.08 1.90
C GLU A 307 5.25 -28.36 2.23
N ARG A 308 6.49 -28.45 1.71
CA ARG A 308 7.44 -29.50 2.05
C ARG A 308 8.86 -29.00 1.90
N VAL A 309 9.74 -29.35 2.83
CA VAL A 309 11.18 -29.11 2.74
C VAL A 309 11.80 -30.02 1.66
N LEU A 310 12.68 -29.47 0.84
CA LEU A 310 13.35 -30.20 -0.22
C LEU A 310 14.73 -30.67 0.23
N ASP A 311 14.95 -31.98 0.16
CA ASP A 311 16.22 -32.63 0.53
C ASP A 311 17.00 -33.09 -0.71
N GLY A 312 17.17 -32.20 -1.69
CA GLY A 312 17.94 -32.45 -2.92
C GLY A 312 17.39 -31.77 -4.17
N THR A 313 17.99 -32.08 -5.31
CA THR A 313 17.68 -31.47 -6.61
C THR A 313 16.57 -32.18 -7.38
N GLY A 314 16.32 -33.45 -7.09
CA GLY A 314 15.24 -34.23 -7.69
C GLY A 314 13.93 -34.04 -6.93
N VAL A 315 12.92 -33.48 -7.59
CA VAL A 315 11.65 -33.11 -6.95
C VAL A 315 10.48 -33.68 -7.73
N GLN A 316 9.58 -34.40 -7.07
CA GLN A 316 8.31 -34.78 -7.66
C GLN A 316 7.27 -33.68 -7.39
N ALA A 317 6.60 -33.19 -8.44
CA ALA A 317 5.54 -32.21 -8.28
C ALA A 317 4.34 -32.82 -7.50
N PRO A 318 3.77 -32.13 -6.50
CA PRO A 318 2.65 -32.63 -5.73
C PRO A 318 1.35 -32.63 -6.55
N ILE A 319 0.65 -33.77 -6.55
CA ILE A 319 -0.65 -33.94 -7.20
C ILE A 319 -1.65 -34.43 -6.16
N VAL A 320 -2.57 -33.57 -5.76
CA VAL A 320 -3.66 -33.97 -4.85
C VAL A 320 -4.67 -34.84 -5.59
N GLU A 321 -5.20 -35.84 -4.89
CA GLU A 321 -6.18 -36.77 -5.46
C GLU A 321 -7.53 -36.60 -4.75
N PRO A 322 -8.53 -36.01 -5.42
CA PRO A 322 -9.90 -36.01 -4.92
C PRO A 322 -10.45 -37.44 -4.84
N LEU A 323 -11.05 -37.82 -3.71
CA LEU A 323 -11.62 -39.14 -3.48
C LEU A 323 -13.14 -39.10 -3.61
N GLY A 324 -13.75 -40.23 -3.97
CA GLY A 324 -15.20 -40.32 -4.18
C GLY A 324 -15.68 -39.57 -5.42
N VAL A 325 -14.82 -39.40 -6.42
CA VAL A 325 -15.14 -38.75 -7.69
C VAL A 325 -15.16 -39.75 -8.84
N GLU A 326 -16.08 -39.56 -9.78
CA GLU A 326 -16.24 -40.37 -11.01
C GLU A 326 -15.09 -40.13 -11.98
N ARG A 327 -14.59 -38.88 -12.05
CA ARG A 327 -13.45 -38.51 -12.88
C ARG A 327 -12.72 -37.32 -12.28
N SER A 328 -11.41 -37.40 -12.29
CA SER A 328 -10.52 -36.28 -11.98
C SER A 328 -9.62 -35.96 -13.17
N LYS A 329 -9.41 -34.68 -13.45
CA LYS A 329 -8.35 -34.17 -14.32
C LYS A 329 -7.67 -33.01 -13.61
N GLY A 330 -6.48 -32.63 -14.04
CA GLY A 330 -5.84 -31.47 -13.44
C GLY A 330 -4.84 -30.75 -14.32
N TRP A 331 -4.51 -29.56 -13.85
CA TRP A 331 -3.52 -28.65 -14.42
C TRP A 331 -2.52 -28.29 -13.34
N LEU A 332 -1.25 -28.25 -13.71
CA LEU A 332 -0.17 -27.94 -12.78
C LEU A 332 0.74 -26.89 -13.42
N GLY A 333 0.90 -25.75 -12.74
CA GLY A 333 1.90 -24.75 -13.06
C GLY A 333 3.07 -24.84 -12.08
N VAL A 334 4.30 -24.67 -12.58
CA VAL A 334 5.50 -24.61 -11.74
C VAL A 334 6.16 -23.25 -11.90
N GLN A 335 6.43 -22.57 -10.79
CA GLN A 335 7.16 -21.31 -10.74
C GLN A 335 8.44 -21.46 -9.90
N ALA A 336 9.49 -20.75 -10.30
CA ALA A 336 10.68 -20.57 -9.50
C ALA A 336 10.51 -19.35 -8.58
N ARG A 337 10.92 -19.49 -7.32
CA ARG A 337 11.04 -18.42 -6.34
C ARG A 337 12.54 -18.24 -6.08
N GLY A 338 13.12 -17.17 -6.61
CA GLY A 338 14.56 -16.90 -6.56
C GLY A 338 15.31 -17.35 -7.82
N ALA A 339 16.65 -17.41 -7.73
CA ALA A 339 17.56 -17.71 -8.83
C ALA A 339 17.69 -19.23 -9.09
N LEU A 340 16.56 -19.90 -9.36
CA LEU A 340 16.51 -21.33 -9.63
C LEU A 340 16.19 -21.62 -11.09
N GLU A 341 16.88 -22.60 -11.66
CA GLU A 341 16.47 -23.22 -12.91
C GLU A 341 15.67 -24.49 -12.60
N ILE A 342 14.46 -24.57 -13.17
CA ILE A 342 13.58 -25.73 -13.02
C ILE A 342 13.42 -26.37 -14.39
N ARG A 343 13.81 -27.63 -14.51
CA ARG A 343 13.62 -28.44 -15.73
C ARG A 343 12.65 -29.58 -15.47
N GLY A 344 11.69 -29.74 -16.38
CA GLY A 344 10.85 -30.93 -16.42
C GLY A 344 11.60 -32.14 -16.96
N GLN A 345 11.35 -33.31 -16.38
CA GLN A 345 11.76 -34.60 -16.94
C GLN A 345 10.56 -35.32 -17.59
N ASP A 346 10.79 -36.54 -18.09
CA ASP A 346 9.76 -37.38 -18.71
C ASP A 346 8.62 -37.66 -17.72
N ALA A 347 7.50 -37.00 -17.96
CA ALA A 347 6.29 -37.16 -17.16
C ALA A 347 5.52 -38.42 -17.60
N LYS A 348 4.94 -39.13 -16.64
CA LYS A 348 4.02 -40.26 -16.88
C LYS A 348 2.60 -39.81 -16.55
N GLY A 349 1.62 -40.14 -17.37
CA GLY A 349 0.21 -39.76 -17.14
C GLY A 349 -0.07 -38.24 -17.20
N ALA A 350 0.91 -37.43 -17.57
CA ALA A 350 0.79 -35.98 -17.74
C ALA A 350 1.46 -35.53 -19.06
N ALA A 351 0.90 -34.49 -19.67
CA ALA A 351 1.44 -33.86 -20.87
C ALA A 351 1.90 -32.43 -20.54
N ALA A 352 3.09 -32.06 -20.98
CA ALA A 352 3.54 -30.67 -20.93
C ALA A 352 2.67 -29.81 -21.87
N VAL A 353 2.32 -28.62 -21.42
CA VAL A 353 1.49 -27.65 -22.17
C VAL A 353 2.14 -26.28 -22.13
N ASP A 354 1.77 -25.42 -23.08
CA ASP A 354 2.16 -24.01 -23.03
C ASP A 354 1.57 -23.36 -21.77
N VAL A 355 2.40 -22.67 -21.00
CA VAL A 355 2.01 -21.98 -19.75
C VAL A 355 0.80 -21.05 -19.95
N ARG A 356 0.69 -20.40 -21.11
CA ARG A 356 -0.42 -19.49 -21.44
C ARG A 356 -1.76 -20.20 -21.57
N THR A 357 -1.77 -21.52 -21.69
CA THR A 357 -2.98 -22.35 -21.75
C THR A 357 -3.44 -22.83 -20.38
N LEU A 358 -2.66 -22.57 -19.33
CA LEU A 358 -3.05 -22.89 -17.95
C LEU A 358 -4.28 -22.08 -17.54
N PRO A 359 -5.15 -22.65 -16.67
CA PRO A 359 -6.31 -21.95 -16.15
C PRO A 359 -5.97 -20.63 -15.46
N ALA A 360 -6.87 -19.65 -15.55
CA ALA A 360 -6.71 -18.34 -14.92
C ALA A 360 -6.55 -18.41 -13.39
N SER A 361 -7.06 -19.46 -12.74
CA SER A 361 -6.85 -19.67 -11.30
C SER A 361 -5.44 -20.14 -10.93
N ILE A 362 -4.58 -20.42 -11.91
CA ILE A 362 -3.14 -20.66 -11.70
C ILE A 362 -2.36 -19.38 -12.04
N LEU A 363 -2.64 -18.78 -13.20
CA LEU A 363 -1.92 -17.59 -13.68
C LEU A 363 -2.27 -16.31 -12.92
N GLY A 364 -3.51 -16.19 -12.43
CA GLY A 364 -4.02 -14.99 -11.75
C GLY A 364 -3.74 -14.95 -10.24
N VAL A 365 -3.03 -15.95 -9.70
CA VAL A 365 -2.74 -16.07 -8.25
C VAL A 365 -1.26 -15.79 -7.95
N THR A 366 -0.45 -15.45 -8.96
CA THR A 366 0.99 -15.22 -8.82
C THR A 366 1.49 -14.04 -9.63
N ASP A 367 2.39 -13.26 -9.02
CA ASP A 367 3.13 -12.17 -9.68
C ASP A 367 4.48 -12.67 -10.24
N THR A 368 4.85 -13.93 -10.00
CA THR A 368 6.07 -14.55 -10.53
C THR A 368 5.77 -15.36 -11.79
N PRO A 369 6.63 -15.30 -12.83
CA PRO A 369 6.42 -16.09 -14.05
C PRO A 369 6.33 -17.59 -13.78
N VAL A 370 5.24 -18.20 -14.25
CA VAL A 370 5.11 -19.66 -14.30
C VAL A 370 6.00 -20.17 -15.45
N LEU A 371 6.90 -21.10 -15.15
CA LEU A 371 7.94 -21.58 -16.07
C LEU A 371 7.52 -22.84 -16.81
N LEU A 372 6.81 -23.74 -16.13
CA LEU A 372 6.37 -25.02 -16.70
C LEU A 372 4.87 -25.19 -16.49
N GLY A 373 4.19 -25.81 -17.47
CA GLY A 373 2.78 -26.15 -17.41
C GLY A 373 2.55 -27.62 -17.76
N TYR A 374 1.69 -28.29 -17.01
CA TYR A 374 1.30 -29.67 -17.25
C TYR A 374 -0.21 -29.83 -17.16
N LYS A 375 -0.73 -30.78 -17.94
CA LYS A 375 -2.10 -31.26 -17.85
C LYS A 375 -2.09 -32.78 -17.65
N TYR A 376 -2.93 -33.29 -16.76
CA TYR A 376 -2.99 -34.71 -16.46
C TYR A 376 -4.43 -35.20 -16.29
N LEU A 377 -4.59 -36.52 -16.34
CA LEU A 377 -5.86 -37.21 -16.13
C LEU A 377 -5.70 -38.22 -14.99
N GLY A 378 -6.59 -38.16 -14.01
CA GLY A 378 -6.55 -39.03 -12.85
C GLY A 378 -5.35 -38.77 -11.93
N GLN A 379 -5.01 -39.79 -11.15
CA GLN A 379 -4.06 -39.71 -10.03
C GLN A 379 -2.70 -40.36 -10.31
N ASP A 380 -2.58 -41.15 -11.38
CA ASP A 380 -1.35 -41.89 -11.71
C ASP A 380 -0.27 -41.01 -12.37
N ALA A 381 -0.51 -39.71 -12.42
CA ALA A 381 0.39 -38.77 -13.02
C ALA A 381 1.64 -38.58 -12.15
N VAL A 382 2.80 -38.66 -12.80
CA VAL A 382 4.11 -38.46 -12.17
C VAL A 382 4.84 -37.41 -12.98
N ILE A 383 5.11 -36.27 -12.36
CA ILE A 383 5.82 -35.14 -12.97
C ILE A 383 7.15 -34.95 -12.22
N PRO A 384 8.24 -35.56 -12.70
CA PRO A 384 9.56 -35.36 -12.15
C PRO A 384 10.13 -34.01 -12.60
N LEU A 385 10.71 -33.28 -11.65
CA LEU A 385 11.35 -31.98 -11.82
C LEU A 385 12.80 -32.08 -11.33
N VAL A 386 13.69 -31.37 -12.01
CA VAL A 386 15.06 -31.13 -11.55
C VAL A 386 15.20 -29.66 -11.24
N VAL A 387 15.62 -29.39 -10.01
CA VAL A 387 15.92 -28.06 -9.51
C VAL A 387 17.43 -27.90 -9.52
N GLN A 388 17.92 -26.95 -10.29
CA GLN A 388 19.32 -26.54 -10.28
C GLN A 388 19.40 -25.14 -9.69
N GLU A 389 19.99 -25.05 -8.51
CA GLU A 389 20.35 -23.77 -7.92
C GLU A 389 21.59 -23.24 -8.65
N HIS A 390 21.47 -22.01 -9.16
CA HIS A 390 22.62 -21.29 -9.67
C HIS A 390 23.13 -20.41 -8.53
N GLU A 391 24.46 -20.28 -8.40
CA GLU A 391 24.98 -19.21 -7.56
C GLU A 391 24.42 -17.90 -8.10
N GLU A 392 23.62 -17.23 -7.26
CA GLU A 392 23.22 -15.87 -7.50
C GLU A 392 24.54 -15.08 -7.56
N VAL A 393 24.98 -14.73 -8.77
CA VAL A 393 26.01 -13.71 -8.91
C VAL A 393 25.33 -12.45 -8.41
N ASP A 394 25.50 -12.17 -7.12
CA ASP A 394 25.10 -10.93 -6.49
C ASP A 394 25.74 -9.82 -7.32
N VAL A 395 24.97 -9.20 -8.23
CA VAL A 395 25.37 -7.95 -8.82
C VAL A 395 25.22 -6.94 -7.69
N LEU A 396 26.27 -6.85 -6.88
CA LEU A 396 26.48 -5.86 -5.86
C LEU A 396 26.37 -4.48 -6.52
N VAL A 397 25.23 -3.82 -6.41
CA VAL A 397 25.16 -2.40 -6.75
C VAL A 397 24.38 -1.67 -5.68
N THR A 398 25.11 -1.03 -4.77
CA THR A 398 24.63 0.25 -4.26
C THR A 398 24.77 1.22 -5.42
N LEU A 399 23.65 1.72 -5.93
CA LEU A 399 23.59 2.66 -7.06
C LEU A 399 23.06 4.00 -6.55
N LEU A 400 23.64 5.09 -7.06
CA LEU A 400 23.13 6.43 -6.85
C LEU A 400 22.36 6.84 -8.11
N ASP A 401 21.03 6.79 -8.05
CA ASP A 401 20.17 7.17 -9.19
C ASP A 401 20.43 8.62 -9.59
N GLN A 402 20.61 9.50 -8.59
CA GLN A 402 20.91 10.92 -8.75
C GLN A 402 21.83 11.43 -7.63
N ALA A 403 22.69 12.39 -7.96
CA ALA A 403 23.36 13.27 -7.01
C ALA A 403 22.99 14.73 -7.34
N GLU A 404 22.27 15.38 -6.45
CA GLU A 404 21.83 16.77 -6.56
C GLU A 404 22.62 17.62 -5.57
N ALA A 405 23.46 18.51 -6.09
CA ALA A 405 24.30 19.38 -5.29
C ALA A 405 23.87 20.84 -5.43
N THR A 406 23.92 21.57 -4.33
CA THR A 406 23.73 23.01 -4.29
C THR A 406 24.87 23.64 -3.51
N THR A 407 25.58 24.59 -4.12
CA THR A 407 26.64 25.35 -3.48
C THR A 407 26.32 26.82 -3.50
N MET A 408 26.51 27.50 -2.39
CA MET A 408 26.59 28.96 -2.32
C MET A 408 27.97 29.36 -1.84
N PHE A 409 28.40 30.57 -2.19
CA PHE A 409 29.61 31.14 -1.64
C PHE A 409 29.43 32.62 -1.30
N THR A 410 30.10 33.06 -0.26
CA THR A 410 30.06 34.42 0.26
C THR A 410 31.25 35.23 -0.25
N ILE A 411 31.22 36.54 -0.02
CA ILE A 411 32.28 37.45 -0.46
C ILE A 411 33.64 37.17 0.16
N ASP A 412 33.66 36.67 1.40
CA ASP A 412 34.87 36.23 2.09
C ASP A 412 35.37 34.84 1.64
N GLY A 413 34.76 34.27 0.60
CA GLY A 413 35.19 33.03 -0.04
C GLY A 413 34.71 31.75 0.65
N ARG A 414 34.00 31.86 1.79
CA ARG A 414 33.36 30.70 2.44
C ARG A 414 32.28 30.10 1.54
N ARG A 415 32.18 28.78 1.55
CA ARG A 415 31.24 28.04 0.71
C ARG A 415 30.47 27.03 1.53
N LEU A 416 29.17 26.97 1.31
CA LEU A 416 28.28 25.99 1.91
C LEU A 416 27.71 25.13 0.79
N THR A 417 27.92 23.83 0.89
CA THR A 417 27.45 22.87 -0.12
C THR A 417 26.58 21.80 0.53
N SER A 418 25.39 21.58 -0.03
CA SER A 418 24.56 20.41 0.26
C SER A 418 24.57 19.48 -0.94
N VAL A 419 24.69 18.19 -0.68
CA VAL A 419 24.60 17.14 -1.69
C VAL A 419 23.60 16.09 -1.23
N ARG A 420 22.60 15.84 -2.06
CA ARG A 420 21.60 14.80 -1.87
C ARG A 420 21.83 13.69 -2.89
N TYR A 421 22.02 12.48 -2.39
CA TYR A 421 22.12 11.26 -3.17
C TYR A 421 20.82 10.47 -3.06
N GLN A 422 20.24 10.09 -4.20
CA GLN A 422 19.14 9.15 -4.25
C GLN A 422 19.70 7.73 -4.36
N VAL A 423 19.67 6.98 -3.26
CA VAL A 423 20.39 5.71 -3.10
C VAL A 423 19.45 4.52 -3.23
N ARG A 424 19.85 3.53 -4.04
CA ARG A 424 19.33 2.16 -3.98
C ARG A 424 20.38 1.27 -3.36
N ASN A 425 20.07 0.66 -2.22
CA ASN A 425 21.03 -0.15 -1.47
C ASN A 425 20.48 -1.53 -1.13
N ASN A 426 21.17 -2.57 -1.56
CA ASN A 426 20.81 -3.95 -1.22
C ASN A 426 21.47 -4.42 0.09
N ARG A 427 22.80 -4.28 0.21
CA ARG A 427 23.60 -4.88 1.31
C ARG A 427 24.75 -4.03 1.86
N ARG A 428 25.12 -2.87 1.27
CA ARG A 428 26.23 -2.07 1.84
C ARG A 428 25.80 -1.43 3.16
N GLN A 429 26.70 -1.45 4.13
CA GLN A 429 26.49 -0.81 5.43
C GLN A 429 26.77 0.69 5.40
N PHE A 430 27.66 1.14 4.51
CA PHE A 430 28.07 2.54 4.41
C PHE A 430 28.20 2.98 2.94
N LEU A 431 27.83 4.23 2.65
CA LEU A 431 28.25 4.97 1.48
C LEU A 431 29.55 5.70 1.83
N ARG A 432 30.62 5.51 1.07
CA ARG A 432 31.89 6.17 1.34
C ARG A 432 32.01 7.41 0.48
N LEU A 433 32.19 8.56 1.12
CA LEU A 433 32.36 9.85 0.46
C LEU A 433 33.75 10.39 0.76
N LYS A 434 34.53 10.71 -0.27
CA LYS A 434 35.74 11.52 -0.12
C LYS A 434 35.34 12.98 -0.21
N LEU A 435 35.30 13.68 0.92
CA LEU A 435 35.01 15.11 0.95
C LEU A 435 36.14 15.92 0.26
N PRO A 436 35.85 17.13 -0.25
CA PRO A 436 36.87 18.05 -0.75
C PRO A 436 37.92 18.38 0.33
N GLU A 437 39.12 18.74 -0.10
CA GLU A 437 40.20 19.11 0.83
C GLU A 437 39.83 20.37 1.63
N GLY A 438 39.99 20.32 2.95
CA GLY A 438 39.62 21.42 3.83
C GLY A 438 38.11 21.58 4.09
N ALA A 439 37.28 20.66 3.61
CA ALA A 439 35.84 20.65 3.91
C ALA A 439 35.55 20.11 5.32
N GLU A 440 34.71 20.82 6.05
CA GLU A 440 34.19 20.44 7.36
C GLU A 440 32.73 19.99 7.24
N LEU A 441 32.42 18.74 7.63
CA LEU A 441 31.06 18.23 7.63
C LEU A 441 30.24 18.89 8.74
N TRP A 442 29.08 19.43 8.38
CA TRP A 442 28.13 20.04 9.32
C TRP A 442 26.95 19.13 9.65
N SER A 443 26.40 18.42 8.65
CA SER A 443 25.28 17.50 8.88
C SER A 443 25.24 16.35 7.87
N ALA A 444 24.62 15.24 8.28
CA ALA A 444 24.32 14.11 7.42
C ALA A 444 22.95 13.49 7.79
N ASN A 445 22.12 13.22 6.79
CA ASN A 445 20.81 12.58 6.94
C ASN A 445 20.70 11.34 6.04
N VAL A 446 20.02 10.30 6.52
CA VAL A 446 19.75 9.06 5.78
C VAL A 446 18.29 8.68 5.97
N ALA A 447 17.55 8.57 4.86
CA ALA A 447 16.12 8.30 4.85
C ALA A 447 15.33 9.26 5.78
N GLY A 448 15.68 10.55 5.75
CA GLY A 448 15.06 11.60 6.57
C GLY A 448 15.47 11.61 8.04
N ARG A 449 16.40 10.75 8.47
CA ARG A 449 16.90 10.71 9.86
C ARG A 449 18.32 11.21 9.93
N ALA A 450 18.61 12.09 10.90
CA ALA A 450 19.97 12.56 11.13
C ALA A 450 20.86 11.39 11.60
N VAL A 451 22.06 11.30 11.06
CA VAL A 451 23.04 10.27 11.40
C VAL A 451 24.38 10.91 11.72
N GLN A 452 25.20 10.21 12.50
CA GLN A 452 26.59 10.59 12.72
C GLN A 452 27.48 9.68 11.86
N PRO A 453 28.07 10.19 10.76
CA PRO A 453 28.97 9.38 9.95
C PRO A 453 30.28 9.12 10.67
N ALA A 454 30.91 7.98 10.40
CA ALA A 454 32.26 7.68 10.87
C ALA A 454 33.31 8.19 9.87
N GLN A 455 34.55 8.38 10.31
CA GLN A 455 35.67 8.60 9.40
C GLN A 455 36.59 7.37 9.40
N SER A 456 37.00 6.93 8.21
CA SER A 456 37.97 5.85 8.03
C SER A 456 38.75 6.07 6.74
N GLU A 457 40.07 5.91 6.79
CA GLU A 457 40.94 6.01 5.60
C GLU A 457 40.76 7.31 4.80
N GLY A 458 40.49 8.44 5.48
CA GLY A 458 40.26 9.74 4.84
C GLY A 458 38.94 9.84 4.06
N ARG A 459 38.00 8.91 4.28
CA ARG A 459 36.64 8.93 3.73
C ARG A 459 35.60 9.00 4.84
N LEU A 460 34.52 9.70 4.55
CA LEU A 460 33.31 9.73 5.36
C LEU A 460 32.49 8.46 5.11
N LEU A 461 32.15 7.73 6.16
CA LEU A 461 31.32 6.53 6.13
C LEU A 461 29.90 6.87 6.57
N VAL A 462 29.02 7.12 5.60
CA VAL A 462 27.61 7.43 5.88
C VAL A 462 26.82 6.13 5.99
N PRO A 463 26.19 5.81 7.14
CA PRO A 463 25.49 4.54 7.32
C PRO A 463 24.30 4.43 6.36
N LEU A 464 24.12 3.27 5.73
CA LEU A 464 23.01 3.04 4.80
C LEU A 464 21.98 2.09 5.41
N VAL A 465 20.72 2.34 5.07
CA VAL A 465 19.63 1.39 5.29
C VAL A 465 19.46 0.48 4.08
N ARG A 466 18.81 -0.68 4.27
CA ARG A 466 18.42 -1.55 3.16
C ARG A 466 17.19 -0.98 2.46
N SER A 467 17.24 -0.88 1.14
CA SER A 467 16.09 -0.54 0.31
C SER A 467 14.99 -1.58 0.47
N GLN A 468 13.76 -1.13 0.65
CA GLN A 468 12.59 -2.02 0.66
C GLN A 468 12.36 -2.59 -0.74
N ALA A 469 12.08 -3.88 -0.83
CA ALA A 469 11.73 -4.53 -2.09
C ALA A 469 10.21 -4.42 -2.31
N SER A 470 9.79 -3.86 -3.44
CA SER A 470 8.39 -3.80 -3.85
C SER A 470 8.30 -4.15 -5.34
N GLY A 471 7.54 -5.20 -5.68
CA GLY A 471 7.37 -5.62 -7.08
C GLY A 471 8.68 -5.98 -7.80
N GLY A 472 9.68 -6.51 -7.09
CA GLY A 472 10.97 -6.90 -7.67
C GLY A 472 11.98 -5.77 -7.86
N ALA A 473 11.65 -4.52 -7.53
CA ALA A 473 12.58 -3.39 -7.58
C ALA A 473 12.92 -2.86 -6.18
N LEU A 474 14.17 -2.43 -5.98
CA LEU A 474 14.62 -1.75 -4.75
C LEU A 474 14.11 -0.30 -4.74
N ALA A 475 13.32 0.08 -3.74
CA ALA A 475 12.93 1.47 -3.53
C ALA A 475 14.15 2.34 -3.18
N ALA A 476 14.23 3.53 -3.76
CA ALA A 476 15.29 4.49 -3.45
C ALA A 476 14.99 5.28 -2.18
N PHE A 477 16.03 5.71 -1.47
CA PHE A 477 15.94 6.61 -0.32
C PHE A 477 17.03 7.69 -0.38
N ASP A 478 16.83 8.81 0.30
CA ASP A 478 17.76 9.94 0.24
C ASP A 478 18.88 9.83 1.29
N VAL A 479 20.10 10.16 0.87
CA VAL A 479 21.25 10.44 1.72
C VAL A 479 21.69 11.87 1.46
N GLU A 480 21.67 12.72 2.48
CA GLU A 480 22.01 14.15 2.35
C GLU A 480 23.22 14.47 3.22
N VAL A 481 24.18 15.20 2.67
CA VAL A 481 25.36 15.70 3.40
C VAL A 481 25.54 17.19 3.17
N VAL A 482 25.79 17.93 4.24
CA VAL A 482 26.07 19.36 4.21
C VAL A 482 27.44 19.62 4.79
N TYR A 483 28.28 20.35 4.05
CA TYR A 483 29.63 20.68 4.46
C TYR A 483 29.98 22.12 4.09
N VAL A 484 30.96 22.67 4.80
CA VAL A 484 31.51 24.00 4.57
C VAL A 484 32.98 23.88 4.17
N GLU A 485 33.40 24.70 3.21
CA GLU A 485 34.80 24.82 2.81
C GLU A 485 35.19 26.29 2.69
N ASN A 486 36.48 26.58 2.89
CA ASN A 486 37.05 27.92 2.67
C ASN A 486 37.62 27.99 1.26
N GLY A 487 36.98 28.78 0.40
CA GLY A 487 37.49 29.12 -0.92
C GLY A 487 38.24 30.46 -0.95
N ALA A 488 38.82 30.78 -2.09
CA ALA A 488 39.39 32.11 -2.32
C ALA A 488 38.27 33.15 -2.55
N GLY A 489 38.33 34.25 -1.79
CA GLY A 489 37.54 35.45 -2.04
C GLY A 489 38.03 36.21 -3.29
N PRO A 490 37.31 37.25 -3.72
CA PRO A 490 37.71 38.08 -4.85
C PRO A 490 38.98 38.89 -4.54
N ASP A 491 39.69 39.30 -5.59
CA ASP A 491 40.76 40.29 -5.52
C ASP A 491 40.23 41.68 -5.13
N ALA A 492 41.13 42.62 -4.85
CA ALA A 492 40.77 44.00 -4.51
C ALA A 492 39.96 44.74 -5.60
N GLY A 493 39.96 44.22 -6.84
CA GLY A 493 39.16 44.73 -7.96
C GLY A 493 37.76 44.10 -8.06
N GLY A 494 37.43 43.17 -7.16
CA GLY A 494 36.18 42.40 -7.13
C GLY A 494 36.13 41.29 -8.18
N LYS A 495 37.27 40.81 -8.69
CA LYS A 495 37.36 39.66 -9.61
C LYS A 495 37.82 38.42 -8.86
N GLY A 496 37.23 37.28 -9.18
CA GLY A 496 37.63 36.01 -8.57
C GLY A 496 37.39 34.83 -9.49
N THR A 497 37.88 33.67 -9.03
CA THR A 497 37.64 32.38 -9.68
C THR A 497 36.95 31.47 -8.67
N PHE A 498 35.77 30.99 -9.02
CA PHE A 498 35.14 29.89 -8.33
C PHE A 498 35.74 28.59 -8.88
N ARG A 499 36.27 27.74 -8.00
CA ARG A 499 36.69 26.37 -8.33
C ARG A 499 36.24 25.46 -7.19
N GLY A 500 35.20 24.67 -7.41
CA GLY A 500 34.62 23.77 -6.41
C GLY A 500 34.79 22.31 -6.83
N THR A 501 34.81 21.40 -5.86
CA THR A 501 34.75 19.94 -6.08
C THR A 501 33.64 19.35 -5.21
N LEU A 502 32.84 18.41 -5.73
CA LEU A 502 31.85 17.66 -4.95
C LEU A 502 32.50 16.43 -4.30
N PRO A 503 31.88 15.85 -3.24
CA PRO A 503 32.37 14.62 -2.66
C PRO A 503 32.38 13.47 -3.67
N THR A 504 33.51 12.76 -3.76
CA THR A 504 33.62 11.55 -4.59
C THR A 504 32.99 10.37 -3.87
N ALA A 505 31.94 9.80 -4.46
CA ALA A 505 31.25 8.63 -3.93
C ALA A 505 31.84 7.32 -4.45
N ASP A 506 31.93 6.30 -3.59
CA ASP A 506 32.40 4.95 -3.94
C ASP A 506 31.33 4.06 -4.63
N ALA A 507 30.36 4.70 -5.28
CA ALA A 507 29.23 4.08 -5.95
C ALA A 507 28.93 4.78 -7.29
N PRO A 508 28.55 4.04 -8.36
CA PRO A 508 28.17 4.65 -9.63
C PRO A 508 27.00 5.60 -9.45
N THR A 509 27.10 6.79 -10.03
CA THR A 509 26.03 7.80 -10.03
C THR A 509 25.47 7.99 -11.42
N THR A 510 24.19 7.69 -11.65
CA THR A 510 23.60 7.72 -13.00
C THR A 510 23.43 9.15 -13.53
N TYR A 511 23.15 10.12 -12.65
CA TYR A 511 22.99 11.52 -13.02
C TYR A 511 23.50 12.45 -11.92
N VAL A 512 24.31 13.44 -12.29
CA VAL A 512 24.77 14.49 -11.39
C VAL A 512 24.21 15.82 -11.85
N ALA A 513 23.57 16.56 -10.95
CA ALA A 513 23.19 17.95 -11.14
C ALA A 513 23.82 18.79 -10.03
N TRP A 514 24.43 19.92 -10.41
CA TRP A 514 25.04 20.84 -9.47
C TRP A 514 24.66 22.28 -9.82
N THR A 515 23.95 22.94 -8.91
CA THR A 515 23.65 24.37 -9.03
C THR A 515 24.53 25.17 -8.08
N VAL A 516 25.25 26.14 -8.63
CA VAL A 516 26.06 27.11 -7.87
C VAL A 516 25.30 28.43 -7.83
N TYR A 517 24.92 28.87 -6.65
CA TYR A 517 24.32 30.18 -6.38
C TYR A 517 25.43 31.21 -6.22
N VAL A 518 25.52 32.10 -7.20
CA VAL A 518 26.52 33.18 -7.26
C VAL A 518 25.89 34.45 -6.66
N PRO A 519 26.57 35.18 -5.76
CA PRO A 519 26.02 36.43 -5.21
C PRO A 519 25.52 37.41 -6.29
N GLU A 520 24.41 38.09 -6.04
CA GLU A 520 23.72 38.92 -7.06
C GLU A 520 24.60 40.03 -7.66
N ASP A 521 25.54 40.56 -6.87
CA ASP A 521 26.47 41.61 -7.28
C ASP A 521 27.57 41.11 -8.24
N ALA A 522 27.79 39.80 -8.28
CA ALA A 522 28.80 39.17 -9.13
C ALA A 522 28.26 38.85 -10.52
N LYS A 523 29.03 39.21 -11.55
CA LYS A 523 28.79 38.86 -12.95
C LYS A 523 29.70 37.72 -13.36
N VAL A 524 29.11 36.58 -13.69
CA VAL A 524 29.80 35.39 -14.19
C VAL A 524 30.22 35.57 -15.64
N LYS A 525 31.40 35.06 -16.00
CA LYS A 525 31.86 35.01 -17.39
C LYS A 525 31.64 33.60 -17.94
N GLU A 526 30.54 33.39 -18.66
CA GLU A 526 30.16 32.07 -19.22
C GLU A 526 31.26 31.40 -20.06
N LYS A 527 32.02 32.18 -20.84
CA LYS A 527 33.15 31.66 -21.63
C LYS A 527 34.34 31.15 -20.80
N SER A 528 34.27 31.23 -19.48
CA SER A 528 35.30 30.73 -18.56
C SER A 528 34.90 29.43 -17.85
N PHE A 529 33.78 28.83 -18.23
CA PHE A 529 33.36 27.54 -17.68
C PHE A 529 34.33 26.44 -18.06
N ASP A 530 34.81 25.74 -17.04
CA ASP A 530 35.65 24.54 -17.16
C ASP A 530 35.23 23.54 -16.06
N GLY A 531 35.58 22.27 -16.22
CA GLY A 531 35.22 21.24 -15.25
C GLY A 531 34.83 19.90 -15.85
N SER A 532 34.54 18.96 -14.96
CA SER A 532 34.05 17.63 -15.31
C SER A 532 32.53 17.58 -15.55
N LEU A 533 31.79 18.62 -15.15
CA LEU A 533 30.36 18.79 -15.45
C LEU A 533 30.20 19.83 -16.55
N ARG A 534 29.25 19.60 -17.46
CA ARG A 534 28.91 20.57 -18.51
C ARG A 534 27.96 21.61 -17.95
N TYR A 535 28.10 22.87 -18.37
CA TYR A 535 27.09 23.90 -18.12
C TYR A 535 25.76 23.52 -18.80
N ALA A 536 24.65 23.77 -18.11
CA ALA A 536 23.31 23.55 -18.61
C ALA A 536 22.41 24.73 -18.22
N GLU A 537 21.85 25.40 -19.23
CA GLU A 537 20.85 26.46 -19.03
C GLU A 537 19.59 25.93 -18.35
N TYR A 538 19.22 24.68 -18.67
CA TYR A 538 18.17 23.91 -18.01
C TYR A 538 18.68 22.50 -17.74
N LEU A 539 18.48 22.02 -16.50
CA LEU A 539 18.86 20.67 -16.12
C LEU A 539 18.02 19.63 -16.87
N SER A 540 18.66 18.57 -17.37
CA SER A 540 18.02 17.50 -18.12
C SER A 540 17.03 16.68 -17.28
N ARG A 541 17.16 16.72 -15.95
CA ARG A 541 16.17 16.23 -15.00
C ARG A 541 15.86 17.36 -14.03
N PRO A 542 14.59 17.80 -13.90
CA PRO A 542 14.26 18.88 -12.99
C PRO A 542 14.53 18.42 -11.55
N VAL A 543 15.30 19.22 -10.80
CA VAL A 543 15.43 19.08 -9.35
C VAL A 543 14.03 19.24 -8.75
N ARG A 544 13.63 18.35 -7.83
CA ARG A 544 12.28 18.40 -7.24
C ARG A 544 12.03 19.76 -6.58
N ALA A 545 10.88 20.37 -6.88
CA ALA A 545 10.46 21.68 -6.37
C ALA A 545 10.28 21.73 -4.84
N GLU A 546 10.35 20.60 -4.13
CA GLU A 546 10.29 20.55 -2.66
C GLU A 546 11.47 21.28 -2.00
N THR A 547 12.64 21.32 -2.66
CA THR A 547 13.77 22.17 -2.24
C THR A 547 13.45 23.67 -2.36
N ALA A 548 12.52 24.05 -3.25
CA ALA A 548 12.05 25.43 -3.42
C ALA A 548 10.87 25.80 -2.48
N LEU A 549 10.07 24.81 -2.06
CA LEU A 549 8.82 25.04 -1.30
C LEU A 549 8.98 24.98 0.23
N GLN A 550 10.15 24.58 0.74
CA GLN A 550 10.47 24.67 2.18
C GLN A 550 10.99 26.06 2.60
N LEU A 551 11.13 27.00 1.65
CA LEU A 551 11.78 28.30 1.80
C LEU A 551 10.88 29.46 2.24
N ASP A 552 9.56 29.29 2.32
CA ASP A 552 8.65 30.40 2.62
C ASP A 552 8.31 30.58 4.11
N TYR A 553 8.75 29.69 5.01
CA TYR A 553 8.37 29.73 6.43
C TYR A 553 9.45 30.12 7.44
N GLN A 554 10.66 30.51 7.02
CA GLN A 554 11.73 30.82 7.98
C GLN A 554 12.63 32.01 7.58
N ASN A 555 12.04 33.16 7.26
CA ASN A 555 12.81 34.38 6.98
C ASN A 555 12.79 35.33 8.18
N ALA A 556 13.85 35.26 9.01
CA ALA A 556 14.53 36.39 9.69
C ALA A 556 15.45 35.96 10.85
N PRO A 557 15.06 35.07 11.81
CA PRO A 557 15.88 34.85 13.01
C PRO A 557 17.14 34.03 12.76
N VAL A 558 17.23 33.31 11.63
CA VAL A 558 18.35 32.41 11.31
C VAL A 558 19.62 33.17 10.88
N ARG A 559 19.49 34.38 10.32
CA ARG A 559 20.65 35.21 9.94
C ARG A 559 21.48 35.66 11.14
N GLN A 560 20.84 35.85 12.31
CA GLN A 560 21.55 36.24 13.54
C GLN A 560 22.20 35.05 14.25
N SER A 561 21.63 33.84 14.17
CA SER A 561 22.25 32.63 14.70
C SER A 561 23.43 32.14 13.85
N ALA A 562 23.38 32.30 12.52
CA ALA A 562 24.48 31.92 11.63
C ALA A 562 25.76 32.74 11.88
N GLY A 563 25.63 34.03 12.23
CA GLY A 563 26.77 34.89 12.58
C GLY A 563 27.41 34.55 13.93
N VAL A 564 26.63 34.04 14.89
CA VAL A 564 27.14 33.65 16.22
C VAL A 564 27.78 32.26 16.19
N GLN A 565 27.23 31.32 15.42
CA GLN A 565 27.79 29.96 15.29
C GLN A 565 29.02 29.87 14.39
N ALA A 566 29.23 30.83 13.47
CA ALA A 566 30.47 30.93 12.69
C ALA A 566 31.73 31.17 13.54
N SER A 567 31.57 31.50 14.83
CA SER A 567 32.68 31.74 15.77
C SER A 567 32.94 30.58 16.75
N GLY A 568 32.08 29.54 16.77
CA GLY A 568 32.22 28.37 17.63
C GLY A 568 32.54 27.14 16.78
N GLY A 569 33.83 26.86 16.59
CA GLY A 569 34.29 25.77 15.73
C GLY A 569 33.80 24.38 16.14
N GLY A 570 33.68 23.50 15.15
CA GLY A 570 33.71 22.06 15.29
C GLY A 570 32.52 21.41 15.99
N LEU A 571 32.02 20.32 15.41
CA LEU A 571 31.26 19.31 16.13
C LEU A 571 32.11 18.78 17.30
N GLY A 572 31.95 19.36 18.49
CA GLY A 572 32.41 18.75 19.73
C GLY A 572 31.67 17.42 19.95
N GLU A 573 32.35 16.45 20.57
CA GLU A 573 31.75 15.17 20.97
C GLU A 573 30.44 15.39 21.73
N GLY A 574 29.32 14.99 21.13
CA GLY A 574 28.04 14.83 21.84
C GLY A 574 26.89 15.78 21.49
N ALA A 575 27.00 16.67 20.51
CA ALA A 575 25.86 17.49 20.07
C ALA A 575 25.01 16.81 18.99
N ALA A 576 23.68 16.81 19.15
CA ALA A 576 22.74 16.30 18.16
C ALA A 576 22.83 17.11 16.85
N PRO A 577 22.78 16.47 15.66
CA PRO A 577 22.91 17.19 14.38
C PRO A 577 21.76 18.18 14.18
N VAL A 578 22.10 19.44 13.90
CA VAL A 578 21.13 20.50 13.58
C VAL A 578 20.79 20.39 12.08
N GLN A 579 19.50 20.43 11.73
CA GLN A 579 19.11 20.57 10.33
C GLN A 579 19.46 21.99 9.85
N VAL A 580 20.34 22.06 8.85
CA VAL A 580 20.82 23.32 8.28
C VAL A 580 20.04 23.60 7.01
N THR A 581 19.18 24.62 7.03
CA THR A 581 18.53 25.14 5.83
C THR A 581 19.48 26.13 5.14
N LEU A 582 19.76 25.91 3.86
CA LEU A 582 20.58 26.85 3.08
C LEU A 582 19.79 28.14 2.79
N PRO A 583 20.33 29.33 3.10
CA PRO A 583 19.77 30.59 2.63
C PRO A 583 20.09 30.77 1.14
N LEU A 584 19.20 30.30 0.25
CA LEU A 584 19.42 30.39 -1.20
C LEU A 584 19.29 31.84 -1.69
N ASP A 585 20.37 32.62 -1.52
CA ASP A 585 20.51 33.97 -2.06
C ASP A 585 21.50 33.94 -3.25
N GLY A 586 21.14 34.56 -4.38
CA GLY A 586 22.01 34.70 -5.56
C GLY A 586 21.45 34.15 -6.88
N GLN A 587 22.22 34.35 -7.95
CA GLN A 587 21.91 33.88 -9.31
C GLN A 587 22.32 32.41 -9.49
N PRO A 588 21.41 31.52 -9.92
CA PRO A 588 21.73 30.10 -10.08
C PRO A 588 22.47 29.81 -11.39
N TRP A 589 23.55 29.06 -11.30
CA TRP A 589 24.32 28.55 -12.45
C TRP A 589 24.39 27.02 -12.37
N SER A 590 23.82 26.33 -13.34
CA SER A 590 23.63 24.88 -13.28
C SER A 590 24.61 24.12 -14.18
N PHE A 591 25.10 23.00 -13.66
CA PHE A 591 26.02 22.09 -14.32
C PHE A 591 25.53 20.66 -14.15
N GLU A 592 25.78 19.80 -15.14
CA GLU A 592 25.37 18.40 -15.05
C GLU A 592 26.37 17.43 -15.68
N LYS A 593 26.24 16.15 -15.32
CA LYS A 593 26.96 15.05 -15.96
C LYS A 593 26.07 13.82 -16.04
N LEU A 594 26.07 13.19 -17.20
CA LEU A 594 25.47 11.86 -17.39
C LEU A 594 26.52 10.83 -16.99
N LEU A 595 26.22 10.07 -15.95
CA LEU A 595 27.10 9.05 -15.36
C LEU A 595 28.40 9.61 -14.73
N ALA A 596 28.63 9.27 -13.46
CA ALA A 596 29.90 9.46 -12.78
C ALA A 596 30.34 8.15 -12.12
N LEU A 597 31.59 7.75 -12.34
CA LEU A 597 32.16 6.48 -11.86
C LEU A 597 33.40 6.75 -11.01
N ASP A 598 33.26 6.73 -9.67
CA ASP A 598 34.35 6.91 -8.68
C ASP A 598 35.43 7.90 -9.14
N GLU A 599 35.00 9.10 -9.54
CA GLU A 599 35.83 10.13 -10.16
C GLU A 599 35.59 11.49 -9.49
N PRO A 600 36.57 12.41 -9.52
CA PRO A 600 36.38 13.75 -8.99
C PRO A 600 35.41 14.55 -9.87
N LEU A 601 34.41 15.17 -9.22
CA LEU A 601 33.43 16.02 -9.86
C LEU A 601 33.69 17.48 -9.50
N TRP A 602 34.10 18.32 -10.45
CA TRP A 602 34.50 19.70 -10.21
C TRP A 602 33.99 20.65 -11.30
N VAL A 603 33.80 21.91 -10.93
CA VAL A 603 33.46 23.02 -11.84
C VAL A 603 34.30 24.25 -11.49
N GLU A 604 34.67 25.00 -12.52
CA GLU A 604 35.42 26.25 -12.41
C GLU A 604 34.81 27.33 -13.30
N PHE A 605 34.78 28.57 -12.80
CA PHE A 605 34.45 29.75 -13.58
C PHE A 605 34.96 31.04 -12.96
N THR A 606 35.15 32.06 -13.79
CA THR A 606 35.54 33.41 -13.34
C THR A 606 34.33 34.32 -13.17
N TYR A 607 34.38 35.16 -12.15
CA TYR A 607 33.36 36.17 -11.86
C TYR A 607 34.00 37.55 -11.59
N LYS A 608 33.22 38.62 -11.73
CA LYS A 608 33.65 40.00 -11.47
C LYS A 608 32.55 40.84 -10.85
N GLY A 609 32.91 41.90 -10.13
CA GLY A 609 31.95 42.85 -9.55
C GLY A 609 31.56 42.54 -8.11
N LEU A 610 32.12 41.49 -7.51
CA LEU A 610 31.90 41.14 -6.11
C LEU A 610 32.84 41.98 -5.23
N LYS A 611 32.35 43.09 -4.69
CA LYS A 611 33.11 44.03 -3.84
C LYS A 611 32.42 44.16 -2.49
N ASP A 612 33.22 44.32 -1.43
CA ASP A 612 32.73 44.60 -0.07
C ASP A 612 31.97 45.94 0.01
#